data_AF-A0A955HAG1-F1
#
_entry.id   AF-A0A955HAG1-F1
#
_cell.length_a   1.000
_cell.length_b   1.000
_cell.length_c   1.000
_cell.angle_alpha   90.00
_cell.angle_beta   90.00
_cell.angle_gamma   90.00
#
_symmetry.space_group_name_H-M   'P 1'
#
loop_
_entity.id
_entity.type
_entity.pdbx_description
1 polymer ?
#
loop_
_entity_poly.entity_id
_entity_poly.type
_entity_poly.pdbx_seq_one_letter_code
_entity_poly.pdbx_strand_id
1 'polypeptide(L)'
;MPTIKKVAKTARATKSTKKTAKKTVKKAAKKVSSKVAKKATKTKTSTKKALRIANNQQSFWVTDGQILNSLLALRDALDAMEKDVYAYHADGWQNDFAQWVEIVLEDSACANDLRKAKTPRSARTVIVKHLKFYKVNAGGREDALGYTS
;
A
#
# COMPACT_ATOMS: atom_id res chain seq x y z
N MET A 1 8.41 41.15 -48.19
CA MET A 1 8.11 41.51 -46.79
C MET A 1 6.59 41.58 -46.60
N PRO A 2 5.97 40.76 -45.73
CA PRO A 2 4.57 40.95 -45.32
C PRO A 2 4.47 41.96 -44.16
N THR A 3 3.35 42.70 -44.06
CA THR A 3 3.18 43.82 -43.12
C THR A 3 2.26 43.51 -41.93
N ILE A 4 2.44 44.26 -40.85
CA ILE A 4 1.82 44.06 -39.54
C ILE A 4 0.38 44.61 -39.50
N LYS A 5 -0.56 43.86 -38.90
CA LYS A 5 -1.77 44.41 -38.25
C LYS A 5 -1.98 43.78 -36.86
N LYS A 6 -2.91 44.35 -36.08
CA LYS A 6 -2.90 44.46 -34.60
C LYS A 6 -4.31 44.18 -34.04
N VAL A 7 -4.47 44.18 -32.69
CA VAL A 7 -5.71 44.01 -31.87
C VAL A 7 -5.95 42.53 -31.47
N ALA A 8 -6.37 42.16 -30.24
CA ALA A 8 -6.89 42.94 -29.09
C ALA A 8 -6.13 42.72 -27.75
N LYS A 9 -6.59 43.41 -26.70
CA LYS A 9 -6.13 43.36 -25.30
C LYS A 9 -7.36 43.52 -24.37
N THR A 10 -7.31 43.02 -23.12
CA THR A 10 -7.99 43.56 -21.89
C THR A 10 -8.82 42.57 -21.03
N ALA A 11 -8.76 42.81 -19.71
CA ALA A 11 -9.67 42.43 -18.60
C ALA A 11 -9.76 40.99 -18.05
N ARG A 12 -9.09 40.82 -16.90
CA ARG A 12 -9.42 39.92 -15.78
C ARG A 12 -10.71 40.37 -15.08
N ALA A 13 -11.58 39.45 -14.67
CA ALA A 13 -12.64 39.71 -13.67
C ALA A 13 -12.98 38.47 -12.82
N THR A 14 -12.83 38.59 -11.49
CA THR A 14 -13.27 37.61 -10.49
C THR A 14 -14.54 38.09 -9.79
N LYS A 15 -15.55 37.24 -9.54
CA LYS A 15 -16.65 37.53 -8.62
C LYS A 15 -17.34 36.27 -8.08
N SER A 16 -17.85 36.34 -6.85
CA SER A 16 -18.35 35.17 -6.09
C SER A 16 -19.55 35.53 -5.20
N THR A 17 -20.72 34.93 -5.48
CA THR A 17 -21.96 35.02 -4.67
C THR A 17 -22.82 33.74 -4.78
N LYS A 18 -23.91 33.57 -4.00
CA LYS A 18 -23.91 33.13 -2.58
C LYS A 18 -25.35 33.24 -2.00
N LYS A 19 -26.02 32.09 -1.74
CA LYS A 19 -27.42 31.95 -1.18
C LYS A 19 -28.53 32.32 -2.19
N THR A 20 -29.82 31.90 -2.15
CA THR A 20 -30.69 31.00 -1.30
C THR A 20 -32.00 30.65 -2.10
N ALA A 21 -33.02 29.84 -1.72
CA ALA A 21 -33.34 28.97 -0.55
C ALA A 21 -34.45 27.90 -0.84
N LYS A 22 -34.16 26.61 -0.56
CA LYS A 22 -34.90 25.71 0.37
C LYS A 22 -36.47 25.66 0.36
N LYS A 23 -37.06 24.58 -0.20
CA LYS A 23 -38.24 23.81 0.33
C LYS A 23 -38.50 22.55 -0.53
N THR A 24 -38.30 21.30 -0.05
CA THR A 24 -39.14 20.38 0.76
C THR A 24 -39.97 19.35 -0.01
N VAL A 25 -39.60 18.06 0.11
CA VAL A 25 -40.52 16.90 0.15
C VAL A 25 -40.07 15.97 1.28
N LYS A 26 -41.01 15.39 2.05
CA LYS A 26 -40.74 14.40 3.11
C LYS A 26 -41.29 13.02 2.72
N LYS A 27 -40.43 12.01 2.61
CA LYS A 27 -40.74 10.56 2.77
C LYS A 27 -39.39 9.82 2.89
N ALA A 28 -38.91 9.32 4.04
CA ALA A 28 -39.51 8.58 5.16
C ALA A 28 -39.75 7.08 4.85
N ALA A 29 -38.71 6.25 5.01
CA ALA A 29 -38.81 4.86 5.47
C ALA A 29 -37.46 4.28 5.97
N LYS A 30 -37.55 3.38 6.96
CA LYS A 30 -36.59 2.36 7.44
C LYS A 30 -35.11 2.73 7.73
N LYS A 31 -34.79 2.65 9.03
CA LYS A 31 -33.45 2.27 9.54
C LYS A 31 -33.03 0.89 9.00
N VAL A 32 -31.79 0.79 8.53
CA VAL A 32 -30.90 -0.38 8.73
C VAL A 32 -29.52 0.20 9.08
N SER A 33 -28.94 0.05 10.28
CA SER A 33 -28.98 -1.06 11.25
C SER A 33 -28.36 -2.36 10.74
N SER A 34 -27.26 -2.25 9.99
CA SER A 34 -26.27 -3.31 9.76
C SER A 34 -25.52 -3.68 11.05
N LYS A 35 -26.27 -4.12 12.08
CA LYS A 35 -25.75 -4.72 13.32
C LYS A 35 -25.27 -6.13 13.02
N VAL A 36 -24.26 -6.25 12.16
CA VAL A 36 -23.63 -7.53 11.83
C VAL A 36 -22.85 -8.01 13.05
N ALA A 37 -23.18 -9.22 13.48
CA ALA A 37 -22.84 -9.79 14.79
C ALA A 37 -21.38 -9.64 15.23
N LYS A 38 -21.18 -9.51 16.55
CA LYS A 38 -19.94 -9.96 17.22
C LYS A 38 -19.74 -11.44 16.87
N LYS A 39 -18.91 -11.76 15.88
CA LYS A 39 -18.47 -13.14 15.65
C LYS A 39 -17.45 -13.49 16.74
N ALA A 40 -17.90 -14.21 17.76
CA ALA A 40 -17.06 -14.66 18.85
C ALA A 40 -15.98 -15.64 18.34
N THR A 41 -14.92 -15.75 19.16
CA THR A 41 -14.02 -16.90 19.27
C THR A 41 -13.61 -17.63 17.97
N LYS A 42 -12.35 -17.38 17.58
CA LYS A 42 -11.33 -18.42 17.72
C LYS A 42 -9.99 -17.76 18.02
N THR A 43 -9.58 -17.82 19.28
CA THR A 43 -8.19 -17.56 19.71
C THR A 43 -7.34 -18.68 19.12
N LYS A 44 -6.92 -18.54 17.85
CA LYS A 44 -6.03 -19.49 17.22
C LYS A 44 -4.72 -19.47 18.00
N THR A 45 -4.37 -20.60 18.58
CA THR A 45 -3.01 -20.89 19.03
C THR A 45 -2.06 -20.49 17.91
N SER A 46 -1.14 -19.56 18.20
CA SER A 46 -0.28 -18.94 17.20
C SER A 46 0.87 -19.88 16.84
N THR A 47 0.51 -20.95 16.11
CA THR A 47 1.44 -21.75 15.30
C THR A 47 2.07 -20.83 14.27
N LYS A 48 3.15 -20.15 14.68
CA LYS A 48 3.89 -19.16 13.91
C LYS A 48 4.16 -19.73 12.52
N LYS A 49 3.56 -19.15 11.48
CA LYS A 49 3.67 -19.63 10.09
C LYS A 49 5.14 -19.62 9.66
N ALA A 50 5.59 -20.57 8.85
CA ALA A 50 6.87 -20.41 8.14
C ALA A 50 6.76 -19.20 7.20
N LEU A 51 7.83 -18.39 7.07
CA LEU A 51 7.88 -17.43 5.96
C LEU A 51 8.02 -18.22 4.66
N ARG A 52 7.21 -17.84 3.66
CA ARG A 52 7.41 -18.27 2.28
C ARG A 52 8.46 -17.38 1.62
N ILE A 53 9.33 -18.03 0.85
CA ILE A 53 10.30 -17.39 -0.04
C ILE A 53 9.86 -17.74 -1.45
N ALA A 54 9.83 -16.75 -2.33
CA ALA A 54 9.57 -16.89 -3.76
C ALA A 54 10.81 -17.43 -4.47
N ASN A 55 10.62 -18.31 -5.44
CA ASN A 55 11.70 -18.71 -6.34
C ASN A 55 12.13 -17.50 -7.21
N ASN A 56 13.33 -17.54 -7.78
CA ASN A 56 13.88 -16.44 -8.60
C ASN A 56 12.93 -16.03 -9.75
N GLN A 57 12.25 -17.00 -10.37
CA GLN A 57 11.24 -16.77 -11.43
C GLN A 57 9.95 -16.10 -10.95
N GLN A 58 9.65 -16.12 -9.65
CA GLN A 58 8.48 -15.49 -9.04
C GLN A 58 8.86 -14.29 -8.15
N SER A 59 10.14 -13.90 -8.13
CA SER A 59 10.59 -12.74 -7.38
C SER A 59 10.10 -11.45 -8.04
N PHE A 60 9.76 -10.44 -7.24
CA PHE A 60 9.29 -9.15 -7.77
C PHE A 60 10.47 -8.28 -8.17
N TRP A 61 10.42 -7.68 -9.36
CA TRP A 61 11.46 -6.79 -9.87
C TRP A 61 10.96 -5.34 -9.77
N VAL A 62 11.62 -4.54 -8.92
CA VAL A 62 11.33 -3.11 -8.79
C VAL A 62 12.04 -2.35 -9.92
N THR A 63 11.49 -1.20 -10.36
CA THR A 63 12.14 -0.30 -11.32
C THR A 63 13.54 0.19 -10.88
N ASP A 64 13.82 0.17 -9.58
CA ASP A 64 15.12 0.44 -8.94
C ASP A 64 16.17 -0.68 -9.13
N GLY A 65 15.80 -1.79 -9.80
CA GLY A 65 16.66 -2.96 -9.99
C GLY A 65 16.69 -3.93 -8.80
N GLN A 66 16.04 -3.60 -7.68
CA GLN A 66 15.91 -4.49 -6.53
C GLN A 66 15.02 -5.70 -6.84
N ILE A 67 15.50 -6.90 -6.47
CA ILE A 67 14.79 -8.17 -6.64
C ILE A 67 14.26 -8.64 -5.28
N LEU A 68 12.94 -8.74 -5.14
CA LEU A 68 12.28 -9.09 -3.88
C LEU A 68 11.84 -10.56 -3.91
N ASN A 69 12.48 -11.38 -3.08
CA ASN A 69 12.19 -12.81 -2.97
C ASN A 69 11.28 -13.16 -1.77
N SER A 70 10.98 -12.22 -0.88
CA SER A 70 10.32 -12.54 0.41
C SER A 70 9.71 -11.30 1.06
N LEU A 71 8.85 -11.51 2.07
CA LEU A 71 8.36 -10.43 2.94
C LEU A 71 9.48 -9.68 3.69
N LEU A 72 10.66 -10.31 3.87
CA LEU A 72 11.83 -9.64 4.47
C LEU A 72 12.49 -8.72 3.45
N ALA A 73 12.78 -9.21 2.23
CA ALA A 73 13.30 -8.38 1.15
C ALA A 73 12.37 -7.19 0.85
N LEU A 74 11.04 -7.41 0.80
CA LEU A 74 10.06 -6.34 0.64
C LEU A 74 10.05 -5.36 1.82
N ARG A 75 10.25 -5.81 3.07
CA ARG A 75 10.37 -4.90 4.24
C ARG A 75 11.54 -3.94 4.10
N ASP A 76 12.70 -4.47 3.72
CA ASP A 76 13.95 -3.71 3.66
C ASP A 76 14.02 -2.81 2.42
N ALA A 77 13.52 -3.30 1.28
CA ALA A 77 13.28 -2.46 0.11
C ALA A 77 12.36 -1.28 0.47
N LEU A 78 11.25 -1.50 1.18
CA LEU A 78 10.34 -0.43 1.62
C LEU A 78 10.89 0.46 2.77
N ASP A 79 12.11 0.23 3.23
CA ASP A 79 12.85 1.14 4.12
C ASP A 79 13.67 2.15 3.30
N ALA A 80 14.38 1.66 2.27
CA ALA A 80 15.24 2.45 1.38
C ALA A 80 14.51 3.06 0.17
N MET A 81 13.37 2.49 -0.26
CA MET A 81 12.65 2.85 -1.48
C MET A 81 12.03 4.25 -1.38
N GLU A 82 12.34 5.08 -2.37
CA GLU A 82 11.74 6.41 -2.50
C GLU A 82 10.22 6.33 -2.72
N LYS A 83 9.50 7.35 -2.22
CA LYS A 83 8.05 7.44 -2.32
C LYS A 83 7.55 7.32 -3.77
N ASP A 84 8.30 7.83 -4.72
CA ASP A 84 7.86 7.94 -6.11
C ASP A 84 8.10 6.62 -6.85
N VAL A 85 9.17 5.88 -6.54
CA VAL A 85 9.32 4.44 -6.91
C VAL A 85 8.18 3.59 -6.34
N TYR A 86 7.78 3.82 -5.08
CA TYR A 86 6.60 3.15 -4.51
C TYR A 86 5.30 3.51 -5.26
N ALA A 87 5.12 4.77 -5.66
CA ALA A 87 3.94 5.24 -6.37
C ALA A 87 3.77 4.56 -7.74
N TYR A 88 4.86 4.31 -8.48
CA TYR A 88 4.81 3.58 -9.77
C TYR A 88 4.19 2.16 -9.65
N HIS A 89 4.30 1.51 -8.50
CA HIS A 89 3.80 0.15 -8.24
C HIS A 89 2.55 0.10 -7.34
N ALA A 90 2.10 1.23 -6.81
CA ALA A 90 1.03 1.31 -5.80
C ALA A 90 0.13 2.54 -5.96
N ASP A 91 -0.07 3.00 -7.20
CA ASP A 91 -0.98 4.11 -7.47
C ASP A 91 -2.46 3.72 -7.28
N GLY A 92 -3.14 4.52 -6.47
CA GLY A 92 -4.59 4.73 -6.45
C GLY A 92 -5.49 3.48 -6.37
N TRP A 93 -5.62 2.81 -7.52
CA TRP A 93 -6.54 1.71 -7.80
C TRP A 93 -5.89 0.32 -7.65
N GLN A 94 -4.57 0.21 -7.85
CA GLN A 94 -3.83 -1.05 -7.85
C GLN A 94 -2.59 -0.98 -6.95
N ASN A 95 -2.10 -2.15 -6.54
CA ASN A 95 -0.91 -2.29 -5.72
C ASN A 95 -0.25 -3.63 -6.06
N ASP A 96 0.82 -3.56 -6.85
CA ASP A 96 1.50 -4.73 -7.40
C ASP A 96 2.15 -5.56 -6.30
N PHE A 97 2.73 -4.91 -5.29
CA PHE A 97 3.28 -5.59 -4.10
C PHE A 97 2.20 -6.42 -3.39
N ALA A 98 0.98 -5.90 -3.26
CA ALA A 98 -0.12 -6.63 -2.64
C ALA A 98 -0.61 -7.79 -3.51
N GLN A 99 -0.68 -7.62 -4.82
CA GLN A 99 -0.99 -8.72 -5.75
C GLN A 99 0.08 -9.82 -5.71
N TRP A 100 1.36 -9.44 -5.67
CA TRP A 100 2.49 -10.36 -5.55
C TRP A 100 2.48 -11.12 -4.20
N VAL A 101 2.26 -10.44 -3.08
CA VAL A 101 2.13 -11.08 -1.75
C VAL A 101 0.91 -12.03 -1.69
N GLU A 102 -0.18 -11.71 -2.38
CA GLU A 102 -1.38 -12.56 -2.43
C GLU A 102 -1.19 -13.82 -3.29
N ILE A 103 -0.49 -13.71 -4.43
CA ILE A 103 -0.35 -14.80 -5.41
C ILE A 103 0.91 -15.66 -5.14
N VAL A 104 2.06 -15.04 -4.91
CA VAL A 104 3.36 -15.75 -4.82
C VAL A 104 3.64 -16.23 -3.40
N LEU A 105 3.33 -15.41 -2.41
CA LEU A 105 3.54 -15.74 -0.98
C LEU A 105 2.29 -16.30 -0.30
N GLU A 106 1.15 -16.35 -1.01
CA GLU A 106 -0.15 -16.84 -0.54
C GLU A 106 -0.62 -16.23 0.80
N ASP A 107 -0.31 -14.95 1.03
CA ASP A 107 -0.75 -14.20 2.21
C ASP A 107 -1.74 -13.08 1.87
N SER A 108 -2.98 -13.49 1.57
CA SER A 108 -4.12 -12.57 1.36
C SER A 108 -4.41 -11.66 2.57
N ALA A 109 -3.95 -12.01 3.78
CA ALA A 109 -4.14 -11.18 4.98
C ALA A 109 -3.13 -10.03 5.04
N CYS A 110 -1.87 -10.29 4.70
CA CYS A 110 -0.88 -9.23 4.49
C CYS A 110 -1.25 -8.38 3.27
N ALA A 111 -1.61 -9.00 2.14
CA ALA A 111 -2.00 -8.29 0.92
C ALA A 111 -3.19 -7.34 1.11
N ASN A 112 -4.26 -7.76 1.81
CA ASN A 112 -5.41 -6.91 2.08
C ASN A 112 -5.07 -5.69 2.94
N ASP A 113 -4.18 -5.82 3.94
CA ASP A 113 -3.66 -4.66 4.66
C ASP A 113 -2.70 -3.81 3.80
N LEU A 114 -1.93 -4.43 2.90
CA LEU A 114 -0.99 -3.75 2.01
C LEU A 114 -1.68 -2.91 0.93
N ARG A 115 -2.83 -3.37 0.40
CA ARG A 115 -3.72 -2.58 -0.50
C ARG A 115 -4.21 -1.26 0.11
N LYS A 116 -4.15 -1.11 1.44
CA LYS A 116 -4.53 0.13 2.17
C LYS A 116 -3.34 1.09 2.35
N ALA A 117 -2.12 0.64 2.10
CA ALA A 117 -0.91 1.40 2.34
C ALA A 117 -0.56 2.30 1.14
N LYS A 118 -0.75 3.62 1.31
CA LYS A 118 -0.48 4.64 0.28
C LYS A 118 0.95 5.20 0.31
N THR A 119 1.84 4.63 1.13
CA THR A 119 3.23 5.07 1.27
C THR A 119 4.13 3.88 1.61
N PRO A 120 5.42 3.87 1.22
CA PRO A 120 6.32 2.75 1.52
C PRO A 120 6.46 2.55 3.05
N ARG A 121 6.54 3.64 3.82
CA ARG A 121 6.61 3.62 5.29
C ARG A 121 5.37 2.98 5.95
N SER A 122 4.17 3.15 5.38
CA SER A 122 2.95 2.47 5.88
C SER A 122 2.89 1.00 5.43
N ALA A 123 3.35 0.69 4.22
CA ALA A 123 3.46 -0.67 3.70
C ALA A 123 4.44 -1.53 4.53
N ARG A 124 5.64 -1.00 4.79
CA ARG A 124 6.62 -1.54 5.74
C ARG A 124 6.01 -1.80 7.12
N THR A 125 5.19 -0.88 7.63
CA THR A 125 4.53 -1.03 8.94
C THR A 125 3.52 -2.18 8.96
N VAL A 126 2.76 -2.37 7.87
CA VAL A 126 1.89 -3.54 7.68
C VAL A 126 2.71 -4.84 7.68
N ILE A 127 3.81 -4.88 6.94
CA ILE A 127 4.66 -6.09 6.85
C ILE A 127 5.30 -6.39 8.21
N VAL A 128 5.86 -5.40 8.92
CA VAL A 128 6.43 -5.57 10.27
C VAL A 128 5.38 -6.04 11.29
N LYS A 129 4.12 -5.61 11.15
CA LYS A 129 3.00 -6.14 11.95
C LYS A 129 2.74 -7.62 11.62
N HIS A 130 2.71 -8.01 10.36
CA HIS A 130 2.45 -9.40 9.94
C HIS A 130 3.62 -10.34 10.28
N LEU A 131 4.87 -9.91 10.12
CA LEU A 131 6.09 -10.66 10.48
C LEU A 131 6.08 -11.19 11.93
N LYS A 132 5.38 -10.53 12.88
CA LYS A 132 5.23 -11.00 14.26
C LYS A 132 4.45 -12.33 14.39
N PHE A 133 3.63 -12.68 13.40
CA PHE A 133 2.89 -13.94 13.33
C PHE A 133 3.65 -15.05 12.60
N TYR A 134 4.80 -14.72 11.99
CA TYR A 134 5.67 -15.66 11.32
C TYR A 134 6.78 -16.17 12.24
N LYS A 135 7.20 -17.41 12.02
CA LYS A 135 8.43 -17.99 12.55
C LYS A 135 9.51 -17.59 11.55
N VAL A 136 10.16 -16.45 11.82
CA VAL A 136 11.48 -16.17 11.23
C VAL A 136 12.40 -17.27 11.73
N ASN A 137 12.62 -18.29 10.91
CA ASN A 137 13.49 -19.40 11.24
C ASN A 137 14.93 -18.93 11.02
N ALA A 138 15.46 -18.19 11.99
CA ALA A 138 16.82 -17.65 11.99
C ALA A 138 17.85 -18.77 12.25
N GLY A 139 17.88 -19.76 11.37
CA GLY A 139 18.92 -20.78 11.34
C GLY A 139 20.07 -20.30 10.46
N GLY A 140 21.28 -20.27 11.02
CA GLY A 140 22.51 -20.06 10.25
C GLY A 140 22.81 -18.61 9.86
N ARG A 141 23.23 -17.79 10.83
CA ARG A 141 24.30 -16.80 10.59
C ARG A 141 25.17 -16.61 11.83
N GLU A 142 25.71 -17.73 12.31
CA GLU A 142 26.79 -17.79 13.30
C GLU A 142 28.11 -18.06 12.56
N ASP A 143 28.51 -17.13 11.69
CA ASP A 143 29.76 -17.18 10.94
C ASP A 143 30.40 -15.78 10.91
N ALA A 144 31.72 -15.76 11.12
CA ALA A 144 32.71 -14.68 11.03
C ALA A 144 32.24 -13.25 10.63
N LEU A 145 32.72 -12.18 11.27
CA LEU A 145 34.10 -11.98 11.74
C LEU A 145 34.16 -11.33 13.14
N GLY A 146 35.00 -11.87 14.02
CA GLY A 146 35.52 -11.11 15.16
C GLY A 146 36.64 -10.18 14.68
N TYR A 147 36.54 -8.89 14.99
CA TYR A 147 37.55 -7.89 14.62
C TYR A 147 38.16 -7.28 15.89
N THR A 148 39.05 -8.04 16.52
CA THR A 148 39.82 -7.63 17.70
C THR A 148 41.28 -8.06 17.56
N SER A 149 42.10 -7.20 16.97
CA SER A 149 43.56 -7.14 17.09
C SER A 149 44.04 -5.73 16.77
#